data_AF-A0AAE1FXT0-F1
#
_entry.id   AF-A0AAE1FXT0-F1
#
_cell.length_a   1.000
_cell.length_b   1.000
_cell.length_c   1.000
_cell.angle_alpha   90.00
_cell.angle_beta   90.00
_cell.angle_gamma   90.00
#
_symmetry.space_group_name_H-M   'P 1'
#
loop_
_entity.id
_entity.type
_entity.pdbx_description
1 polymer ?
#
loop_
_entity_poly.entity_id
_entity_poly.type
_entity_poly.pdbx_seq_one_letter_code
_entity_poly.pdbx_strand_id
1 'polypeptide(L)'
;MNRQQTAIAKRAQIIALHDEGLSSRVIAQRLAVSRTTVQKWIHRHEEIGNLLDAERRPRPRLTSRAQDEAIQQAVRDDPFTNAVSIRKRLRLNVNAQTVRRRLREAGLRHRIPARKERLSEEHRAARLAYARHTNHGIVHKWRPYNTRYDRRNIFEEARSGHVTVKVWGWIFIHGMGDIVRIEGRFTAAKYLEILENFFIPSLQQRNHPFPPGPIIYVQDRCPIHTAHTVQEWFRGREDVELLDWPSKGADLNPIENVWANMEPEMERRPEALMAHTQAQWEMFRNKPNKFDALWPLYPIDCVPS
;
A
#
# COMPACT_ATOMS: atom_id res chain seq x y z
N MET A 1 -13.79 -6.16 36.84
CA MET A 1 -12.90 -7.28 37.19
C MET A 1 -13.13 -8.43 36.20
N ASN A 2 -12.09 -8.95 35.54
CA ASN A 2 -12.23 -10.02 34.54
C ASN A 2 -12.73 -11.32 35.22
N ARG A 3 -13.53 -12.15 34.52
CA ARG A 3 -14.07 -13.43 35.00
C ARG A 3 -12.99 -14.39 35.54
N GLN A 4 -11.78 -14.29 35.01
CA GLN A 4 -10.63 -15.07 35.48
C GLN A 4 -10.07 -14.56 36.82
N GLN A 5 -10.04 -13.24 37.02
CA GLN A 5 -9.58 -12.61 38.27
C GLN A 5 -10.56 -12.90 39.42
N THR A 6 -11.87 -12.86 39.17
CA THR A 6 -12.89 -13.26 40.15
C THR A 6 -12.78 -14.72 40.55
N ALA A 7 -12.46 -15.61 39.60
CA ALA A 7 -12.28 -17.04 39.89
C ALA A 7 -11.03 -17.31 40.75
N ILE A 8 -9.90 -16.65 40.45
CA ILE A 8 -8.66 -16.80 41.23
C ILE A 8 -8.85 -16.26 42.65
N ALA A 9 -9.47 -15.09 42.81
CA ALA A 9 -9.74 -14.51 44.13
C ALA A 9 -10.61 -15.43 45.00
N LYS A 10 -11.65 -16.05 44.42
CA LYS A 10 -12.48 -17.04 45.13
C LYS A 10 -11.70 -18.29 45.54
N ARG A 11 -10.75 -18.76 44.72
CA ARG A 11 -9.89 -19.91 45.06
C ARG A 11 -8.91 -19.55 46.18
N ALA A 12 -8.32 -18.36 46.16
CA ALA A 12 -7.46 -17.87 47.23
C ALA A 12 -8.21 -17.79 48.56
N GLN A 13 -9.46 -17.31 48.56
CA GLN A 13 -10.31 -17.28 49.75
C GLN A 13 -10.62 -18.69 50.28
N ILE A 14 -10.82 -19.68 49.39
CA ILE A 14 -11.02 -21.08 49.79
C ILE A 14 -9.78 -21.61 50.54
N ILE A 15 -8.58 -21.34 50.04
CA ILE A 15 -7.33 -21.82 50.64
C ILE A 15 -7.06 -21.09 51.96
N ALA A 16 -7.19 -19.76 52.01
CA ALA A 16 -6.97 -19.00 53.24
C ALA A 16 -7.88 -19.45 54.39
N LEU A 17 -9.18 -19.67 54.12
CA LEU A 17 -10.12 -20.15 55.13
C LEU A 17 -9.83 -21.61 55.56
N HIS A 18 -9.26 -22.42 54.68
CA HIS A 18 -8.83 -23.77 55.01
C HIS A 18 -7.60 -23.74 55.94
N ASP A 19 -6.63 -22.87 55.66
CA ASP A 19 -5.43 -22.69 56.48
C ASP A 19 -5.75 -22.11 57.87
N GLU A 20 -6.84 -21.34 57.99
CA GLU A 20 -7.44 -20.92 59.27
C GLU A 20 -8.13 -22.06 60.05
N GLY A 21 -8.16 -23.28 59.49
CA GLY A 21 -8.71 -24.48 60.14
C GLY A 21 -10.23 -24.66 59.98
N LEU A 22 -10.89 -23.90 59.09
CA LEU A 22 -12.33 -24.06 58.88
C LEU A 22 -12.64 -25.32 58.06
N SER A 23 -13.70 -26.04 58.44
CA SER A 23 -14.14 -27.21 57.68
C SER A 23 -14.66 -26.84 56.28
N SER A 24 -14.49 -27.73 55.30
CA SER A 24 -14.94 -27.49 53.92
C SER A 24 -16.45 -27.19 53.81
N ARG A 25 -17.26 -27.63 54.77
CA ARG A 25 -18.71 -27.32 54.85
C ARG A 25 -18.95 -25.84 55.18
N VAL A 26 -18.22 -25.31 56.15
CA VAL A 26 -18.33 -23.90 56.57
C VAL A 26 -17.82 -22.98 55.47
N ILE A 27 -16.71 -23.33 54.83
CA ILE A 27 -16.14 -22.59 53.68
C ILE A 27 -17.15 -22.53 52.52
N ALA A 28 -17.77 -23.67 52.18
CA ALA A 28 -18.77 -23.75 51.12
C ALA A 28 -19.97 -22.83 51.37
N GLN A 29 -20.47 -22.78 52.61
CA GLN A 29 -21.57 -21.90 53.01
C GLN A 29 -21.16 -20.42 52.97
N ARG A 30 -19.98 -20.09 53.51
CA ARG A 30 -19.48 -18.72 53.61
C ARG A 30 -19.19 -18.07 52.25
N LEU A 31 -18.71 -18.86 51.28
CA LEU A 31 -18.36 -18.38 49.94
C LEU A 31 -19.43 -18.66 48.88
N ALA A 32 -20.56 -19.26 49.27
CA ALA A 32 -21.64 -19.68 48.37
C ALA A 32 -21.14 -20.52 47.18
N VAL A 33 -20.30 -21.53 47.48
CA VAL A 33 -19.74 -22.48 46.50
C VAL A 33 -20.02 -23.92 46.93
N SER A 34 -19.97 -24.88 46.00
CA SER A 34 -20.19 -26.28 46.38
C SER A 34 -19.04 -26.83 47.24
N ARG A 35 -19.36 -27.68 48.21
CA ARG A 35 -18.37 -28.42 49.02
C ARG A 35 -17.36 -29.18 48.15
N THR A 36 -17.81 -29.74 47.03
CA THR A 36 -16.96 -30.43 46.05
C THR A 36 -15.95 -29.50 45.39
N THR A 37 -16.31 -28.23 45.15
CA THR A 37 -15.39 -27.21 44.62
C THR A 37 -14.33 -26.85 45.66
N VAL A 38 -14.72 -26.70 46.93
CA VAL A 38 -13.81 -26.43 48.04
C VAL A 38 -12.77 -27.54 48.17
N GLN A 39 -13.23 -28.80 48.29
CA GLN A 39 -12.34 -29.97 48.41
C GLN A 39 -11.41 -30.12 47.21
N LYS A 40 -11.94 -29.94 45.99
CA LYS A 40 -11.15 -30.00 44.75
C LYS A 40 -10.02 -28.98 44.75
N TRP A 41 -10.26 -27.74 45.20
CA TRP A 41 -9.24 -26.70 45.20
C TRP A 41 -8.23 -26.84 46.33
N ILE A 42 -8.64 -27.29 47.52
CA ILE A 42 -7.71 -27.63 48.62
C ILE A 42 -6.74 -28.71 48.15
N HIS A 43 -7.26 -29.86 47.69
CA HIS A 43 -6.44 -30.97 47.23
C HIS A 43 -5.50 -30.58 46.09
N ARG A 44 -6.01 -29.84 45.10
CA ARG A 44 -5.21 -29.34 43.98
C ARG A 44 -4.12 -28.35 44.42
N HIS A 45 -4.38 -27.54 45.44
CA HIS A 45 -3.40 -26.60 45.98
C HIS A 45 -2.30 -27.33 46.76
N GLU A 46 -2.66 -28.34 47.55
CA GLU A 46 -1.71 -29.22 48.24
C GLU A 46 -0.81 -29.99 47.25
N GLU A 47 -1.37 -30.44 46.12
CA GLU A 47 -0.60 -31.19 45.10
C GLU A 47 0.25 -30.31 44.17
N ILE A 48 -0.28 -29.18 43.68
CA ILE A 48 0.30 -28.41 42.56
C ILE A 48 0.72 -26.99 42.98
N GLY A 49 0.24 -26.48 44.11
CA GLY A 49 0.64 -25.17 44.64
C GLY A 49 0.19 -23.95 43.82
N ASN A 50 -0.73 -24.11 42.86
CA ASN A 50 -1.24 -22.98 42.07
C ASN A 50 -2.77 -22.88 42.01
N LEU A 51 -3.26 -21.66 41.81
CA LEU A 51 -4.69 -21.34 41.72
C LEU A 51 -5.20 -21.19 40.27
N LEU A 52 -4.36 -21.56 39.29
CA LEU A 52 -4.63 -21.39 37.87
C LEU A 52 -5.41 -22.57 37.30
N ASP A 53 -6.19 -22.29 36.25
CA ASP A 53 -6.78 -23.37 35.45
C ASP A 53 -5.66 -24.16 34.77
N ALA A 54 -5.83 -25.48 34.67
CA ALA A 54 -4.91 -26.30 33.89
C ALA A 54 -5.02 -25.92 32.41
N GLU A 55 -3.91 -26.02 31.68
CA GLU A 55 -3.94 -25.90 30.22
C GLU A 55 -4.93 -26.91 29.64
N ARG A 56 -5.92 -26.39 28.92
CA ARG A 56 -6.91 -27.24 28.26
C ARG A 56 -6.30 -27.78 26.99
N ARG A 57 -6.43 -29.09 26.77
CA ARG A 57 -6.10 -29.69 25.47
C ARG A 57 -6.92 -28.98 24.39
N PRO A 58 -6.29 -28.44 23.33
CA PRO A 58 -7.02 -27.78 22.27
C PRO A 58 -7.94 -28.78 21.58
N ARG A 59 -9.05 -28.28 21.04
CA ARG A 59 -9.96 -29.09 20.23
C ARG A 59 -9.15 -29.73 19.07
N PRO A 60 -9.26 -31.05 18.85
CA PRO A 60 -8.59 -31.72 17.74
C PRO A 60 -8.92 -31.06 16.39
N ARG A 61 -7.92 -30.96 15.52
CA ARG A 61 -8.10 -30.41 14.17
C ARG A 61 -8.83 -31.43 13.29
N LEU A 62 -9.73 -30.95 12.42
CA LEU A 62 -10.37 -31.78 11.38
C LEU A 62 -9.47 -32.05 10.18
N THR A 63 -8.29 -31.42 10.14
CA THR A 63 -7.34 -31.43 9.02
C THR A 63 -6.03 -32.03 9.52
N SER A 64 -5.43 -32.89 8.70
CA SER A 64 -4.10 -33.45 8.97
C SER A 64 -3.00 -32.50 8.49
N ARG A 65 -1.78 -32.71 8.97
CA ARG A 65 -0.61 -31.95 8.52
C ARG A 65 -0.39 -32.06 7.01
N ALA A 66 -0.53 -33.26 6.43
CA ALA A 66 -0.40 -33.47 5.00
C ALA A 66 -1.47 -32.71 4.19
N GLN A 67 -2.71 -32.62 4.71
CA GLN A 67 -3.75 -31.82 4.09
C GLN A 67 -3.45 -30.32 4.18
N ASP A 68 -2.91 -29.85 5.31
CA ASP A 68 -2.49 -28.45 5.49
C ASP A 68 -1.34 -28.08 4.55
N GLU A 69 -0.37 -28.98 4.34
CA GLU A 69 0.73 -28.82 3.37
C GLU A 69 0.21 -28.80 1.92
N ALA A 70 -0.73 -29.70 1.57
CA ALA A 70 -1.37 -29.70 0.26
C ALA A 70 -2.19 -28.43 0.00
N ILE A 71 -2.88 -27.89 1.01
CA ILE A 71 -3.58 -26.60 0.93
C ILE A 71 -2.60 -25.46 0.63
N GLN A 72 -1.42 -25.46 1.23
CA GLN A 72 -0.40 -24.44 0.97
C GLN A 72 0.20 -24.59 -0.43
N GLN A 73 0.54 -25.83 -0.83
CA GLN A 73 1.11 -26.10 -2.14
C GLN A 73 0.14 -25.71 -3.26
N ALA A 74 -1.14 -26.00 -3.07
CA ALA A 74 -2.21 -25.60 -3.97
C ALA A 74 -2.22 -24.08 -4.32
N VAL A 75 -1.83 -23.22 -3.38
CA VAL A 75 -1.72 -21.77 -3.59
C VAL A 75 -0.38 -21.38 -4.21
N ARG A 76 0.69 -22.14 -3.99
CA ARG A 76 1.98 -21.92 -4.67
C ARG A 76 1.89 -22.24 -6.16
N ASP A 77 1.20 -23.32 -6.51
CA ASP A 77 1.04 -23.79 -7.90
C ASP A 77 0.10 -22.87 -8.70
N ASP A 78 -1.01 -22.44 -8.09
CA ASP A 78 -1.95 -21.49 -8.68
C ASP A 78 -2.33 -20.41 -7.66
N PRO A 79 -1.59 -19.30 -7.60
CA PRO A 79 -1.84 -18.23 -6.65
C PRO A 79 -3.16 -17.47 -6.83
N PHE A 80 -3.92 -17.70 -7.90
CA PHE A 80 -5.24 -17.09 -8.13
C PHE A 80 -6.41 -17.99 -7.71
N THR A 81 -6.11 -19.21 -7.25
CA THR A 81 -7.11 -20.14 -6.77
C THR A 81 -7.82 -19.63 -5.51
N ASN A 82 -9.08 -20.02 -5.33
CA ASN A 82 -9.87 -19.67 -4.14
C ASN A 82 -10.05 -20.88 -3.21
N ALA A 83 -10.37 -20.63 -1.94
CA ALA A 83 -10.50 -21.68 -0.93
C ALA A 83 -11.57 -22.75 -1.25
N VAL A 84 -12.59 -22.41 -2.04
CA VAL A 84 -13.62 -23.36 -2.48
C VAL A 84 -13.05 -24.29 -3.55
N SER A 85 -12.30 -23.74 -4.51
CA SER A 85 -11.60 -24.50 -5.55
C SER A 85 -10.53 -25.41 -4.96
N ILE A 86 -9.72 -24.90 -4.01
CA ILE A 86 -8.73 -25.73 -3.28
C ILE A 86 -9.42 -26.91 -2.59
N ARG A 87 -10.51 -26.65 -1.85
CA ARG A 87 -11.28 -27.70 -1.17
C ARG A 87 -11.76 -28.78 -2.15
N LYS A 88 -12.34 -28.36 -3.29
CA LYS A 88 -12.85 -29.28 -4.32
C LYS A 88 -11.71 -30.08 -4.96
N ARG A 89 -10.61 -29.41 -5.34
CA ARG A 89 -9.43 -30.02 -5.97
C ARG A 89 -8.78 -31.07 -5.07
N LEU A 90 -8.63 -30.76 -3.78
CA LEU A 90 -8.03 -31.65 -2.79
C LEU A 90 -9.05 -32.63 -2.15
N ARG A 91 -10.31 -32.63 -2.61
CA ARG A 91 -11.42 -33.46 -2.11
C ARG A 91 -11.54 -33.46 -0.57
N LEU A 92 -11.33 -32.29 0.05
CA LEU A 92 -11.34 -32.16 1.50
C LEU A 92 -12.77 -32.11 2.05
N ASN A 93 -13.08 -32.99 3.00
CA ASN A 93 -14.36 -32.99 3.71
C ASN A 93 -14.39 -31.95 4.86
N VAL A 94 -14.16 -30.68 4.51
CA VAL A 94 -14.20 -29.55 5.46
C VAL A 94 -14.89 -28.34 4.84
N ASN A 95 -15.35 -27.40 5.66
CA ASN A 95 -15.85 -26.14 5.16
C ASN A 95 -14.70 -25.33 4.49
N ALA A 96 -14.99 -24.57 3.43
CA ALA A 96 -14.02 -23.68 2.80
C ALA A 96 -13.41 -22.67 3.81
N GLN A 97 -14.13 -22.33 4.88
CA GLN A 97 -13.63 -21.52 5.98
C GLN A 97 -12.49 -22.20 6.76
N THR A 98 -12.51 -23.52 6.89
CA THR A 98 -11.38 -24.29 7.44
C THR A 98 -10.15 -24.12 6.57
N VAL A 99 -10.29 -24.23 5.24
CA VAL A 99 -9.19 -23.99 4.29
C VAL A 99 -8.65 -22.56 4.42
N ARG A 100 -9.51 -21.54 4.48
CA ARG A 100 -9.08 -20.15 4.72
C ARG A 100 -8.36 -19.95 6.05
N ARG A 101 -8.75 -20.67 7.10
CA ARG A 101 -8.07 -20.62 8.40
C ARG A 101 -6.66 -21.22 8.30
N ARG A 102 -6.51 -22.35 7.60
CA ARG A 102 -5.19 -22.97 7.37
C ARG A 102 -4.24 -22.10 6.56
N LEU A 103 -4.75 -21.47 5.51
CA LEU A 103 -3.98 -20.49 4.75
C LEU A 103 -3.53 -19.31 5.64
N ARG A 104 -4.43 -18.77 6.47
CA ARG A 104 -4.09 -17.68 7.41
C ARG A 104 -3.06 -18.08 8.47
N GLU A 105 -3.17 -19.29 9.03
CA GLU A 105 -2.17 -19.85 9.97
C GLU A 105 -0.80 -19.97 9.32
N ALA A 106 -0.73 -20.28 8.02
CA ALA A 106 0.49 -20.32 7.23
C ALA A 106 0.96 -18.93 6.73
N GLY A 107 0.31 -17.84 7.15
CA GLY A 107 0.65 -16.48 6.71
C GLY A 107 0.16 -16.12 5.29
N LEU A 108 -0.55 -17.02 4.61
CA LEU A 108 -1.09 -16.80 3.27
C LEU A 108 -2.44 -16.09 3.37
N ARG A 109 -2.44 -14.81 3.02
CA ARG A 109 -3.64 -13.96 2.96
C ARG A 109 -4.02 -13.69 1.51
N HIS A 110 -5.31 -13.47 1.28
CA HIS A 110 -5.77 -12.96 0.00
C HIS A 110 -5.12 -11.60 -0.29
N ARG A 111 -4.57 -11.45 -1.49
CA ARG A 111 -3.96 -10.22 -2.00
C ARG A 111 -4.53 -9.92 -3.38
N ILE A 112 -4.79 -8.64 -3.63
CA ILE A 112 -5.13 -8.17 -4.98
C ILE A 112 -3.81 -7.90 -5.68
N PRO A 113 -3.57 -8.48 -6.86
CA PRO A 113 -2.36 -8.15 -7.57
C PRO A 113 -2.41 -6.72 -8.13
N ALA A 114 -1.29 -6.00 -8.08
CA ALA A 114 -1.19 -4.67 -8.71
C ALA A 114 -1.63 -4.73 -10.18
N ARG A 115 -2.54 -3.84 -10.56
CA ARG A 115 -2.91 -3.63 -11.97
C ARG A 115 -1.75 -2.87 -12.61
N LYS A 116 -1.07 -3.53 -13.56
CA LYS A 116 -0.05 -2.88 -14.40
C LYS A 116 -0.49 -3.03 -15.85
N GLU A 117 -0.27 -1.98 -16.64
CA GLU A 117 -0.50 -2.07 -18.07
C GLU A 117 0.37 -3.15 -18.69
N ARG A 118 -0.20 -3.94 -19.60
CA ARG A 118 0.58 -4.88 -20.41
C ARG A 118 1.40 -4.07 -21.41
N LEU A 119 2.72 -4.15 -21.29
CA LEU A 119 3.66 -3.65 -22.29
C LEU A 119 3.81 -4.70 -23.39
N SER A 120 3.56 -4.31 -24.65
CA SER A 120 3.91 -5.11 -25.83
C SER A 120 5.43 -5.19 -25.98
N GLU A 121 5.91 -6.06 -26.86
CA GLU A 121 7.35 -6.16 -27.16
C GLU A 121 7.90 -4.86 -27.74
N GLU A 122 7.15 -4.20 -28.62
CA GLU A 122 7.48 -2.88 -29.15
C GLU A 122 7.63 -1.83 -28.03
N HIS A 123 6.70 -1.78 -27.07
CA HIS A 123 6.81 -0.88 -25.92
C HIS A 123 8.08 -1.17 -25.10
N ARG A 124 8.45 -2.43 -24.92
CA ARG A 124 9.68 -2.80 -24.19
C ARG A 124 10.93 -2.38 -24.95
N ALA A 125 10.95 -2.58 -26.26
CA ALA A 125 12.07 -2.21 -27.12
C ALA A 125 12.26 -0.69 -27.15
N ALA A 126 11.18 0.08 -27.36
CA ALA A 126 11.21 1.54 -27.33
C ALA A 126 11.70 2.09 -25.98
N ARG A 127 11.21 1.51 -24.87
CA ARG A 127 11.65 1.89 -23.52
C ARG A 127 13.11 1.54 -23.24
N LEU A 128 13.57 0.39 -23.71
CA LEU A 128 14.96 -0.03 -23.57
C LEU A 128 15.90 0.81 -24.44
N ALA A 129 15.48 1.16 -25.66
CA ALA A 129 16.22 2.05 -26.54
C ALA A 129 16.35 3.44 -25.90
N TYR A 130 15.24 4.00 -25.42
CA TYR A 130 15.24 5.25 -24.66
C TYR A 130 16.21 5.19 -23.47
N ALA A 131 16.05 4.21 -22.56
CA ALA A 131 16.89 4.05 -21.37
C ALA A 131 18.38 3.76 -21.66
N ARG A 132 18.71 3.24 -22.85
CA ARG A 132 20.11 3.05 -23.30
C ARG A 132 20.69 4.31 -23.90
N HIS A 133 19.87 5.11 -24.58
CA HIS A 133 20.27 6.40 -25.14
C HIS A 133 20.41 7.47 -24.05
N THR A 134 19.61 7.35 -23.00
CA THR A 134 19.64 8.20 -21.81
C THR A 134 20.33 7.46 -20.66
N ASN A 135 21.65 7.63 -20.50
CA ASN A 135 22.44 6.96 -19.46
C ASN A 135 22.15 7.57 -18.06
N HIS A 136 20.93 7.40 -17.55
CA HIS A 136 20.38 8.23 -16.47
C HIS A 136 20.43 7.63 -15.06
N GLY A 137 21.28 6.65 -14.76
CA GLY A 137 21.49 6.20 -13.37
C GLY A 137 20.25 5.73 -12.60
N ILE A 138 19.09 5.59 -13.26
CA ILE A 138 17.85 5.14 -12.63
C ILE A 138 17.98 3.65 -12.36
N VAL A 139 17.99 3.28 -11.08
CA VAL A 139 17.90 1.89 -10.65
C VAL A 139 16.50 1.39 -10.99
N HIS A 140 16.34 0.81 -12.18
CA HIS A 140 15.13 0.12 -12.57
C HIS A 140 14.90 -1.10 -11.67
N LYS A 141 13.84 -1.09 -10.86
CA LYS A 141 13.29 -2.33 -10.31
C LYS A 141 12.49 -3.04 -11.38
N TRP A 142 13.22 -3.76 -12.24
CA TRP A 142 12.63 -4.77 -13.10
C TRP A 142 11.93 -5.82 -12.24
N ARG A 143 10.78 -6.28 -12.72
CA ARG A 143 10.14 -7.47 -12.18
C ARG A 143 10.47 -8.65 -13.08
N PRO A 144 11.30 -9.61 -12.63
CA PRO A 144 11.50 -10.86 -13.36
C PRO A 144 10.16 -11.55 -13.59
N TYR A 145 10.01 -12.20 -14.75
CA TYR A 145 8.82 -12.98 -15.06
C TYR A 145 8.49 -13.94 -13.90
N ASN A 146 7.22 -14.05 -13.54
CA ASN A 146 6.74 -14.88 -12.42
C ASN A 146 7.08 -14.46 -10.97
N THR A 147 7.67 -13.28 -10.72
CA THR A 147 7.87 -12.75 -9.33
C THR A 147 6.63 -12.00 -8.80
N ARG A 148 5.46 -12.59 -9.12
CA ARG A 148 4.06 -12.35 -8.66
C ARG A 148 3.91 -11.72 -7.28
N TYR A 149 4.51 -12.45 -6.36
CA TYR A 149 4.12 -12.50 -4.96
C TYR A 149 5.30 -12.24 -4.04
N ASP A 150 6.41 -11.78 -4.61
CA ASP A 150 7.50 -11.26 -3.79
C ASP A 150 6.94 -10.16 -2.91
N ARG A 151 7.29 -10.22 -1.63
CA ARG A 151 6.80 -9.29 -0.60
C ARG A 151 7.08 -7.82 -0.96
N ARG A 152 8.06 -7.58 -1.82
CA ARG A 152 8.46 -6.27 -2.38
C ARG A 152 7.50 -5.74 -3.48
N ASN A 153 6.60 -6.59 -3.99
CA ASN A 153 5.74 -6.35 -5.15
C ASN A 153 4.23 -6.43 -4.81
N ILE A 154 3.86 -6.48 -3.52
CA ILE A 154 2.49 -6.58 -3.02
C ILE A 154 2.17 -5.35 -2.18
N PHE A 155 1.04 -4.68 -2.46
CA PHE A 155 0.49 -3.61 -1.63
C PHE A 155 -0.82 -4.09 -0.98
N GLU A 156 -1.07 -3.66 0.26
CA GLU A 156 -2.37 -3.85 0.92
C GLU A 156 -3.24 -2.61 0.60
N GLU A 157 -4.26 -2.78 -0.25
CA GLU A 157 -5.29 -1.75 -0.45
C GLU A 157 -6.44 -1.96 0.56
N ALA A 158 -6.76 -0.93 1.33
CA ALA A 158 -8.06 -0.78 1.98
C ALA A 158 -8.97 -0.04 0.98
N ARG A 159 -10.11 -0.62 0.60
CA ARG A 159 -11.13 0.09 -0.21
C ARG A 159 -12.43 0.24 0.56
N SER A 160 -12.82 1.51 0.79
CA SER A 160 -14.14 2.09 0.46
C SER A 160 -14.22 3.52 1.04
N GLY A 161 -14.45 4.55 0.21
CA GLY A 161 -14.79 5.91 0.67
C GLY A 161 -13.81 7.04 0.34
N HIS A 162 -12.85 6.85 -0.57
CA HIS A 162 -11.87 7.90 -0.88
C HIS A 162 -12.50 9.05 -1.67
N VAL A 163 -12.23 10.27 -1.22
CA VAL A 163 -12.36 11.48 -2.03
C VAL A 163 -11.08 11.65 -2.85
N THR A 164 -11.22 12.03 -4.11
CA THR A 164 -10.10 12.25 -5.03
C THR A 164 -10.17 13.65 -5.61
N VAL A 165 -9.05 14.36 -5.61
CA VAL A 165 -8.86 15.62 -6.35
C VAL A 165 -8.00 15.35 -7.58
N LYS A 166 -8.30 16.05 -8.69
CA LYS A 166 -7.48 16.03 -9.89
C LYS A 166 -6.63 17.28 -9.89
N VAL A 167 -5.34 17.12 -10.11
CA VAL A 167 -4.38 18.22 -10.14
C VAL A 167 -3.50 18.09 -11.37
N TRP A 168 -3.05 19.23 -11.88
CA TRP A 168 -1.98 19.34 -12.85
C TRP A 168 -0.81 20.06 -12.18
N GLY A 169 0.40 19.57 -12.36
CA GLY A 169 1.60 20.26 -11.88
C GLY A 169 2.74 20.07 -12.87
N TRP A 170 3.75 20.93 -12.78
CA TRP A 170 4.97 20.81 -13.58
C TRP A 170 6.21 21.02 -12.72
N ILE A 171 7.31 20.38 -13.11
CA ILE A 171 8.62 20.46 -12.46
C ILE A 171 9.70 20.69 -13.50
N PHE A 172 10.87 21.13 -13.06
CA PHE A 172 12.03 21.38 -13.93
C PHE A 172 13.32 21.10 -13.15
N ILE A 173 14.46 21.12 -13.85
CA ILE A 173 15.74 20.66 -13.29
C ILE A 173 16.19 21.42 -12.02
N HIS A 174 15.77 22.68 -11.84
CA HIS A 174 16.13 23.48 -10.66
C HIS A 174 14.98 23.66 -9.67
N GLY A 175 13.86 22.94 -9.83
CA GLY A 175 12.78 22.97 -8.84
C GLY A 175 11.39 22.70 -9.41
N MET A 176 10.38 23.33 -8.81
CA MET A 176 8.99 23.00 -9.04
C MET A 176 8.18 24.20 -9.51
N GLY A 177 7.41 23.97 -10.57
CA GLY A 177 6.44 24.90 -11.13
C GLY A 177 5.13 24.90 -10.35
N ASP A 178 4.09 25.49 -10.95
CA ASP A 178 2.74 25.59 -10.40
C ASP A 178 1.98 24.28 -10.36
N ILE A 179 1.11 24.18 -9.35
CA ILE A 179 0.10 23.12 -9.22
C ILE A 179 -1.28 23.76 -9.30
N VAL A 180 -2.15 23.16 -10.10
CA VAL A 180 -3.47 23.69 -10.46
C VAL A 180 -4.50 22.61 -10.25
N ARG A 181 -5.59 22.92 -9.54
CA ARG A 181 -6.74 22.02 -9.39
C ARG A 181 -7.49 21.93 -10.71
N ILE A 182 -7.77 20.71 -11.16
CA ILE A 182 -8.61 20.46 -12.33
C ILE A 182 -10.05 20.24 -11.86
N GLU A 183 -10.93 21.16 -12.21
CA GLU A 183 -12.37 21.00 -11.95
C GLU A 183 -13.05 20.18 -13.03
N GLY A 184 -13.89 19.23 -12.62
CA GLY A 184 -14.70 18.42 -13.52
C GLY A 184 -13.90 17.39 -14.34
N ARG A 185 -14.21 17.29 -15.64
CA ARG A 185 -13.57 16.35 -16.55
C ARG A 185 -12.32 16.98 -17.14
N PHE A 186 -11.21 16.24 -17.11
CA PHE A 186 -9.98 16.66 -17.76
C PHE A 186 -10.08 16.37 -19.26
N THR A 187 -9.96 17.41 -20.08
CA THR A 187 -10.11 17.38 -21.55
C THR A 187 -8.93 18.09 -22.20
N ALA A 188 -8.73 17.88 -23.52
CA ALA A 188 -7.68 18.58 -24.27
C ALA A 188 -7.82 20.10 -24.19
N ALA A 189 -9.04 20.64 -24.29
CA ALA A 189 -9.28 22.08 -24.14
C ALA A 189 -8.89 22.60 -22.75
N LYS A 190 -9.25 21.86 -21.69
CA LYS A 190 -8.88 22.21 -20.30
C LYS A 190 -7.38 22.14 -20.07
N TYR A 191 -6.71 21.19 -20.73
CA TYR A 191 -5.26 21.08 -20.68
C TYR A 191 -4.58 22.27 -21.35
N LEU A 192 -5.03 22.68 -22.54
CA LEU A 192 -4.52 23.87 -23.22
C LEU A 192 -4.77 25.14 -22.41
N GLU A 193 -5.96 25.29 -21.82
CA GLU A 193 -6.29 26.40 -20.89
C GLU A 193 -5.29 26.46 -19.73
N ILE A 194 -4.92 25.30 -19.16
CA ILE A 194 -3.93 25.25 -18.08
C ILE A 194 -2.54 25.67 -18.60
N LEU A 195 -2.14 25.21 -19.78
CA LEU A 195 -0.85 25.56 -20.33
C LEU A 195 -0.73 27.07 -20.67
N GLU A 196 -1.77 27.66 -21.25
CA GLU A 196 -1.79 29.07 -21.64
C GLU A 196 -1.91 30.01 -20.43
N ASN A 197 -2.78 29.68 -19.47
CA ASN A 197 -3.09 30.59 -18.37
C ASN A 197 -2.19 30.41 -17.14
N PHE A 198 -1.54 29.25 -17.00
CA PHE A 198 -0.71 28.94 -15.83
C PHE A 198 0.72 28.58 -16.20
N PHE A 199 0.94 27.63 -17.11
CA PHE A 199 2.30 27.18 -17.42
C PHE A 199 3.15 28.30 -18.03
N ILE A 200 2.68 28.94 -19.11
CA ILE A 200 3.46 29.95 -19.82
C ILE A 200 3.72 31.22 -19.01
N PRO A 201 2.71 31.81 -18.35
CA PRO A 201 2.95 32.95 -17.47
C PRO A 201 3.93 32.61 -16.34
N SER A 202 3.81 31.41 -15.74
CA SER A 202 4.73 30.95 -14.68
C SER A 202 6.15 30.74 -15.19
N LEU A 203 6.29 30.35 -16.45
CA LEU A 203 7.57 30.18 -17.13
C LEU A 203 8.26 31.52 -17.41
N GLN A 204 7.49 32.54 -17.81
CA GLN A 204 7.99 33.87 -18.17
C GLN A 204 8.23 34.79 -16.96
N GLN A 205 7.36 34.71 -15.94
CA GLN A 205 7.43 35.59 -14.76
C GLN A 205 8.55 35.20 -13.80
N ARG A 206 8.89 33.91 -13.76
CA ARG A 206 9.97 33.42 -12.93
C ARG A 206 11.22 33.44 -13.79
N ASN A 207 12.22 34.17 -13.32
CA ASN A 207 13.56 34.25 -13.90
C ASN A 207 14.29 32.90 -13.70
N HIS A 208 13.70 31.83 -14.24
CA HIS A 208 14.18 30.47 -14.11
C HIS A 208 15.50 30.35 -14.88
N PRO A 209 16.49 29.60 -14.35
CA PRO A 209 17.77 29.40 -14.99
C PRO A 209 17.67 28.38 -16.14
N PHE A 210 16.80 28.65 -17.11
CA PHE A 210 16.75 27.88 -18.36
C PHE A 210 17.83 28.40 -19.32
N PRO A 211 18.48 27.51 -20.08
CA PRO A 211 19.39 27.93 -21.14
C PRO A 211 18.64 28.74 -22.21
N PRO A 212 19.32 29.64 -22.94
CA PRO A 212 18.71 30.35 -24.07
C PRO A 212 18.19 29.35 -25.11
N GLY A 213 16.96 29.55 -25.60
CA GLY A 213 16.32 28.70 -26.60
C GLY A 213 14.96 28.14 -26.16
N PRO A 214 14.36 27.25 -26.97
CA PRO A 214 13.09 26.62 -26.63
C PRO A 214 13.25 25.70 -25.41
N ILE A 215 12.24 25.70 -24.54
CA ILE A 215 12.21 24.82 -23.39
C ILE A 215 11.66 23.46 -23.81
N ILE A 216 12.44 22.41 -23.55
CA ILE A 216 12.04 21.04 -23.81
C ILE A 216 10.98 20.62 -22.78
N TYR A 217 9.76 20.39 -23.25
CA TYR A 217 8.61 19.98 -22.47
C TYR A 217 8.39 18.47 -22.54
N VAL A 218 8.21 17.85 -21.38
CA VAL A 218 7.96 16.42 -21.24
C VAL A 218 6.56 16.17 -20.72
N GLN A 219 5.79 15.35 -21.43
CA GLN A 219 4.48 14.84 -21.00
C GLN A 219 4.35 13.35 -21.32
N ASP A 220 3.47 12.66 -20.59
CA ASP A 220 3.12 11.29 -20.94
C ASP A 220 2.24 11.24 -22.20
N ARG A 221 2.07 10.04 -22.77
CA ARG A 221 1.24 9.84 -23.98
C ARG A 221 -0.22 9.52 -23.64
N CYS A 222 -0.81 10.15 -22.63
CA CYS A 222 -2.23 9.95 -22.36
C CYS A 222 -3.10 10.51 -23.51
N PRO A 223 -4.33 10.01 -23.72
CA PRO A 223 -5.17 10.41 -24.85
C PRO A 223 -5.41 11.93 -24.97
N ILE A 224 -5.37 12.66 -23.84
CA ILE A 224 -5.51 14.12 -23.80
C ILE A 224 -4.27 14.78 -24.41
N HIS A 225 -3.07 14.33 -24.03
CA HIS A 225 -1.79 14.88 -24.49
C HIS A 225 -1.50 14.54 -25.96
N THR A 226 -1.97 13.38 -26.44
CA THR A 226 -1.83 12.97 -27.85
C THR A 226 -2.92 13.54 -28.76
N ALA A 227 -3.87 14.32 -28.22
CA ALA A 227 -4.94 14.92 -29.02
C ALA A 227 -4.35 15.88 -30.08
N HIS A 228 -4.96 15.90 -31.27
CA HIS A 228 -4.47 16.71 -32.39
C HIS A 228 -4.28 18.19 -32.01
N THR A 229 -5.26 18.77 -31.32
CA THR A 229 -5.24 20.17 -30.89
C THR A 229 -4.08 20.47 -29.93
N VAL A 230 -3.70 19.51 -29.07
CA VAL A 230 -2.56 19.66 -28.17
C VAL A 230 -1.24 19.59 -28.94
N GLN A 231 -1.14 18.65 -29.89
CA GLN A 231 0.05 18.49 -30.73
C GLN A 231 0.26 19.70 -31.66
N GLU A 232 -0.82 20.26 -32.21
CA GLU A 232 -0.76 21.50 -33.00
C GLU A 232 -0.32 22.71 -32.17
N TRP A 233 -0.84 22.82 -30.95
CA TRP A 233 -0.46 23.90 -30.04
C TRP A 233 1.04 23.90 -29.74
N PHE A 234 1.65 22.72 -29.49
CA PHE A 234 3.11 22.61 -29.32
C PHE A 234 3.87 22.90 -30.62
N ARG A 235 3.35 22.49 -31.78
CA ARG A 235 3.98 22.78 -33.08
C ARG A 235 3.95 24.26 -33.46
N GLY A 236 2.97 25.02 -32.97
CA GLY A 236 2.83 26.44 -33.25
C GLY A 236 3.62 27.37 -32.33
N ARG A 237 4.50 26.81 -31.49
CA ARG A 237 5.22 27.54 -30.43
C ARG A 237 6.72 27.52 -30.68
N GLU A 238 7.38 28.66 -30.46
CA GLU A 238 8.84 28.81 -30.60
C GLU A 238 9.57 28.76 -29.25
N ASP A 239 8.86 29.00 -28.15
CA ASP A 239 9.39 29.05 -26.78
C ASP A 239 9.37 27.69 -26.08
N VAL A 240 8.61 26.71 -26.59
CA VAL A 240 8.45 25.39 -25.99
C VAL A 240 8.41 24.31 -27.06
N GLU A 241 9.27 23.30 -26.91
CA GLU A 241 9.36 22.14 -27.80
C GLU A 241 8.92 20.87 -27.07
N LEU A 242 8.02 20.09 -27.67
CA LEU A 242 7.58 18.83 -27.10
C LEU A 242 8.59 17.71 -27.37
N LEU A 243 9.14 17.10 -26.32
CA LEU A 243 10.04 15.96 -26.44
C LEU A 243 9.31 14.72 -26.96
N ASP A 244 9.90 14.03 -27.95
CA ASP A 244 9.37 12.74 -28.42
C ASP A 244 9.59 11.64 -27.38
N TRP A 245 8.58 11.48 -26.50
CA TRP A 245 8.61 10.56 -25.38
C TRP A 245 8.13 9.15 -25.76
N PRO A 246 8.78 8.07 -25.28
CA PRO A 246 8.37 6.71 -25.60
C PRO A 246 6.98 6.35 -25.06
N SER A 247 6.24 5.57 -25.84
CA SER A 247 4.91 5.10 -25.47
C SER A 247 4.87 4.30 -24.16
N LYS A 248 3.86 4.58 -23.33
CA LYS A 248 3.70 4.02 -21.97
C LYS A 248 4.89 4.30 -21.06
N GLY A 249 5.52 5.46 -21.17
CA GLY A 249 6.62 5.90 -20.31
C GLY A 249 6.20 6.76 -19.11
N ALA A 250 4.98 6.59 -18.57
CA ALA A 250 4.53 7.37 -17.41
C ALA A 250 5.46 7.20 -16.21
N ASP A 251 5.96 5.99 -15.96
CA ASP A 251 6.96 5.70 -14.92
C ASP A 251 8.38 6.22 -15.23
N LEU A 252 8.59 6.81 -16.42
CA LEU A 252 9.80 7.55 -16.75
C LEU A 252 9.63 9.05 -16.49
N ASN A 253 8.41 9.54 -16.25
CA ASN A 253 8.14 10.94 -15.99
C ASN A 253 8.57 11.27 -14.54
N PRO A 254 9.58 12.14 -14.32
CA PRO A 254 10.09 12.40 -12.98
C PRO A 254 9.04 12.94 -12.00
N ILE A 255 7.97 13.57 -12.51
CA ILE A 255 6.90 14.08 -11.65
C ILE A 255 6.13 12.97 -10.91
N GLU A 256 6.12 11.74 -11.43
CA GLU A 256 5.52 10.59 -10.76
C GLU A 256 6.25 10.25 -9.45
N ASN A 257 7.57 10.50 -9.38
CA ASN A 257 8.32 10.35 -8.13
C ASN A 257 7.89 11.41 -7.10
N VAL A 258 7.61 12.63 -7.54
CA VAL A 258 7.09 13.68 -6.66
C VAL A 258 5.72 13.27 -6.12
N TRP A 259 4.80 12.84 -6.98
CA TRP A 259 3.47 12.36 -6.58
C TRP A 259 3.55 11.19 -5.60
N ALA A 260 4.47 10.24 -5.80
CA ALA A 260 4.66 9.10 -4.91
C ALA A 260 5.21 9.46 -3.53
N ASN A 261 5.89 10.60 -3.38
CA ASN A 261 6.44 11.09 -2.11
C ASN A 261 5.50 12.06 -1.39
N MET A 262 4.37 12.43 -1.99
CA MET A 262 3.32 13.17 -1.30
C MET A 262 2.56 12.20 -0.38
N GLU A 263 2.59 12.48 0.93
CA GLU A 263 1.96 11.60 1.90
C GLU A 263 0.44 11.55 1.67
N PRO A 264 -0.14 10.34 1.53
CA PRO A 264 -1.56 10.19 1.31
C PRO A 264 -2.32 10.58 2.57
N GLU A 265 -3.19 11.58 2.47
CA GLU A 265 -4.08 11.99 3.55
C GLU A 265 -5.42 11.26 3.44
N MET A 266 -5.98 10.82 4.57
CA MET A 266 -7.32 10.20 4.59
C MET A 266 -8.41 11.25 4.78
N GLU A 267 -8.41 12.27 3.93
CA GLU A 267 -9.39 13.36 3.99
C GLU A 267 -10.69 13.02 3.24
N ARG A 268 -11.83 13.43 3.81
CA ARG A 268 -13.17 13.18 3.27
C ARG A 268 -13.77 14.40 2.58
N ARG A 269 -13.08 15.54 2.56
CA ARG A 269 -13.50 16.77 1.88
C ARG A 269 -12.54 17.13 0.74
N PRO A 270 -13.02 17.35 -0.50
CA PRO A 270 -12.16 17.69 -1.64
C PRO A 270 -11.32 18.94 -1.40
N GLU A 271 -11.88 19.94 -0.70
CA GLU A 271 -11.22 21.23 -0.44
C GLU A 271 -10.03 21.06 0.52
N ALA A 272 -10.22 20.29 1.59
CA ALA A 272 -9.15 20.00 2.55
C ALA A 272 -8.07 19.10 1.93
N LEU A 273 -8.47 18.14 1.08
CA LEU A 273 -7.52 17.32 0.34
C LEU A 273 -6.69 18.15 -0.64
N MET A 274 -7.30 19.12 -1.34
CA MET A 274 -6.58 20.06 -2.19
C MET A 274 -5.65 20.95 -1.39
N ALA A 275 -6.08 21.48 -0.24
CA ALA A 275 -5.24 22.32 0.62
C ALA A 275 -4.00 21.58 1.13
N HIS A 276 -4.16 20.31 1.53
CA HIS A 276 -3.04 19.44 1.89
C HIS A 276 -2.10 19.20 0.71
N THR A 277 -2.66 18.89 -0.45
CA THR A 277 -1.89 18.68 -1.70
C THR A 277 -1.07 19.92 -2.06
N GLN A 278 -1.67 21.11 -1.96
CA GLN A 278 -0.99 22.39 -2.19
C GLN A 278 0.12 22.61 -1.16
N ALA A 279 -0.17 22.39 0.13
CA ALA A 279 0.81 22.60 1.20
C ALA A 279 2.05 21.69 1.04
N GLN A 280 1.83 20.43 0.67
CA GLN A 280 2.93 19.51 0.36
C GLN A 280 3.71 19.94 -0.87
N TRP A 281 3.03 20.37 -1.94
CA TRP A 281 3.67 20.88 -3.15
C TRP A 281 4.56 22.09 -2.87
N GLU A 282 4.04 23.07 -2.11
CA GLU A 282 4.82 24.25 -1.69
C GLU A 282 5.97 23.88 -0.75
N MET A 283 5.80 22.87 0.10
CA MET A 283 6.89 22.37 0.94
C MET A 283 8.05 21.79 0.13
N PHE A 284 7.76 21.04 -0.94
CA PHE A 284 8.79 20.53 -1.84
C PHE A 284 9.41 21.67 -2.67
N ARG A 285 8.58 22.59 -3.18
CA ARG A 285 9.05 23.77 -3.92
C ARG A 285 10.01 24.63 -3.10
N ASN A 286 9.74 24.84 -1.81
CA ASN A 286 10.54 25.71 -0.94
C ASN A 286 11.75 25.00 -0.29
N LYS A 287 12.00 23.72 -0.58
CA LYS A 287 13.13 22.94 -0.03
C LYS A 287 13.90 22.20 -1.14
N PRO A 288 14.78 22.89 -1.88
CA PRO A 288 15.51 22.32 -3.04
C PRO A 288 16.20 20.99 -2.73
N ASN A 289 16.84 20.87 -1.56
CA ASN A 289 17.58 19.66 -1.16
C ASN A 289 16.69 18.40 -1.04
N LYS A 290 15.37 18.56 -0.83
CA LYS A 290 14.44 17.43 -0.86
C LYS A 290 14.08 17.03 -2.30
N PHE A 291 14.04 17.99 -3.22
CA PHE A 291 13.81 17.75 -4.64
C PHE A 291 15.02 17.05 -5.29
N ASP A 292 16.25 17.44 -4.92
CA ASP A 292 17.48 16.80 -5.40
C ASP A 292 17.55 15.30 -5.07
N ALA A 293 16.94 14.89 -3.94
CA ALA A 293 16.84 13.47 -3.56
C ALA A 293 15.76 12.71 -4.36
N LEU A 294 14.78 13.41 -4.93
CA LEU A 294 13.70 12.86 -5.76
C LEU A 294 14.06 12.83 -7.25
N TRP A 295 15.08 13.61 -7.62
CA TRP A 295 15.69 13.69 -8.93
C TRP A 295 17.04 12.98 -8.90
N PRO A 296 17.12 11.64 -9.07
CA PRO A 296 18.42 11.00 -9.28
C PRO A 296 19.06 11.69 -10.49
N LEU A 297 20.18 12.38 -10.24
CA LEU A 297 20.89 13.25 -11.18
C LEU A 297 20.79 12.71 -12.62
N TYR A 298 19.88 13.28 -13.40
CA TYR A 298 19.97 13.23 -14.85
C TYR A 298 21.30 13.92 -15.18
N PRO A 299 22.28 13.24 -15.79
CA PRO A 299 23.51 13.88 -16.20
C PRO A 299 23.18 15.11 -17.05
N ILE A 300 23.79 16.24 -16.70
CA ILE A 300 23.55 17.59 -17.24
C ILE A 300 23.89 17.70 -18.74
N ASP A 301 24.49 16.67 -19.33
CA ASP A 301 25.05 16.68 -20.68
C ASP A 301 24.09 16.20 -21.78
N CYS A 302 22.80 16.00 -21.48
CA CYS A 302 21.80 15.50 -22.43
C CYS A 302 21.04 16.60 -23.21
N VAL A 303 21.61 17.81 -23.35
CA VAL A 303 21.14 18.75 -24.37
C VAL A 303 21.80 18.34 -25.68
N PRO A 304 21.06 17.94 -26.73
CA PRO A 304 21.64 17.73 -28.05
C PRO A 304 22.26 19.05 -28.50
N SER A 305 23.55 19.02 -28.87
CA SER A 305 24.17 20.08 -29.66
C SER A 305 23.45 20.26 -30.99
#